data_AF-A0AAJ1T7S4-F1
#
_entry.id   AF-A0AAJ1T7S4-F1
#
_cell.length_a   1.000
_cell.length_b   1.000
_cell.length_c   1.000
_cell.angle_alpha   90.00
_cell.angle_beta   90.00
_cell.angle_gamma   90.00
#
_symmetry.space_group_name_H-M   'P 1'
#
loop_
_entity.id
_entity.type
_entity.pdbx_description
1 polymer ?
#
loop_
_entity_poly.entity_id
_entity_poly.type
_entity_poly.pdbx_seq_one_letter_code
_entity_poly.pdbx_strand_id
1 'polypeptide(L)' 'MDERGHHRPVSDPAAADTYAIRGYREVGLAAVGTVRASWHNHRTGAWEKGLLLELPAAELT' A
#
# COMPACT_ATOMS: atom_id res chain seq x y z
N MET A 1 -10.02 -15.69 5.03
CA MET A 1 -10.85 -14.51 5.36
C MET A 1 -10.46 -14.10 6.75
N ASP A 2 -10.11 -12.83 6.97
CA ASP A 2 -9.83 -12.36 8.33
C ASP A 2 -11.11 -12.31 9.20
N GLU A 3 -10.96 -12.07 10.50
CA GLU A 3 -12.07 -11.97 11.47
C GLU A 3 -13.12 -10.90 11.11
N ARG A 4 -12.80 -9.99 10.17
CA ARG A 4 -13.66 -8.90 9.71
C ARG A 4 -14.26 -9.17 8.32
N GLY A 5 -13.96 -10.31 7.70
CA GLY A 5 -14.43 -10.69 6.37
C GLY A 5 -13.65 -10.05 5.21
N HIS A 6 -12.49 -9.44 5.44
CA HIS A 6 -11.65 -8.97 4.34
C HIS A 6 -10.93 -10.14 3.69
N HIS A 7 -10.99 -10.16 2.36
CA HIS A 7 -10.36 -11.18 1.53
C HIS A 7 -8.89 -10.87 1.24
N ARG A 8 -8.52 -9.58 1.19
CA ARG A 8 -7.17 -9.13 0.82
C ARG A 8 -6.97 -7.66 1.21
N PRO A 9 -6.26 -7.37 2.31
CA PRO A 9 -5.81 -6.01 2.62
C PRO A 9 -4.88 -5.46 1.54
N VAL A 10 -5.12 -4.21 1.12
CA VAL A 10 -4.35 -3.49 0.09
C VAL A 10 -4.11 -2.06 0.58
N SER A 11 -2.93 -1.50 0.29
CA SER A 11 -2.59 -0.10 0.56
C SER A 11 -1.77 0.47 -0.60
N ASP A 12 -1.97 1.74 -0.94
CA ASP A 12 -1.25 2.45 -1.99
C ASP A 12 -0.64 3.79 -1.50
N PRO A 13 0.32 3.79 -0.56
CA PRO A 13 1.01 5.00 -0.15
C PRO A 13 1.72 5.67 -1.33
N ALA A 14 2.05 6.96 -1.17
CA ALA A 14 2.94 7.65 -2.09
C ALA A 14 4.22 6.84 -2.29
N ALA A 15 4.64 6.63 -3.54
CA ALA A 15 5.82 5.81 -3.84
C ALA A 15 7.12 6.40 -3.25
N ALA A 16 7.12 7.69 -2.91
CA ALA A 16 8.22 8.37 -2.23
C ALA A 16 8.17 8.28 -0.69
N ASP A 17 7.08 7.80 -0.09
CA ASP A 17 6.93 7.68 1.36
C ASP A 17 7.59 6.40 1.88
N THR A 18 8.92 6.43 1.94
CA THR A 18 9.72 5.28 2.40
C THR A 18 9.44 4.87 3.85
N TYR A 19 8.91 5.77 4.67
CA TYR A 19 8.59 5.48 6.07
C TYR A 19 7.35 4.59 6.17
N ALA A 20 6.25 5.01 5.53
CA ALA A 20 5.03 4.20 5.49
C ALA A 20 5.27 2.84 4.83
N ILE A 21 6.00 2.82 3.71
CA ILE A 21 6.35 1.58 2.99
C ILE A 21 7.12 0.60 3.89
N ARG A 22 8.03 1.09 4.74
CA ARG A 22 8.76 0.23 5.68
C ARG A 22 7.81 -0.41 6.70
N GLY A 23 6.93 0.39 7.31
CA GLY A 23 5.95 -0.12 8.28
C GLY A 23 4.99 -1.14 7.69
N TYR A 24 4.52 -0.92 6.46
CA TYR A 24 3.65 -1.89 5.77
C TYR A 24 4.36 -3.22 5.50
N ARG A 25 5.63 -3.18 5.10
CA ARG A 25 6.44 -4.39 4.90
C ARG A 25 6.69 -5.14 6.21
N GLU A 26 6.92 -4.43 7.31
CA GLU A 26 7.08 -5.03 8.64
C GLU A 26 5.84 -5.83 9.08
N VAL A 27 4.64 -5.48 8.60
CA VAL A 27 3.39 -6.20 8.88
C VAL A 27 2.95 -7.15 7.74
N GLY A 28 3.86 -7.49 6.82
CA GLY A 28 3.65 -8.53 5.79
C GLY A 28 3.15 -8.03 4.43
N LEU A 29 2.89 -6.73 4.25
CA LEU A 29 2.46 -6.25 2.93
C LEU A 29 3.63 -6.28 1.94
N ALA A 30 3.41 -6.97 0.82
CA ALA A 30 4.36 -7.09 -0.29
C ALA A 30 4.03 -6.08 -1.40
N ALA A 31 5.06 -5.48 -1.98
CA ALA A 31 4.89 -4.58 -3.12
C ALA A 31 4.59 -5.38 -4.39
N VAL A 32 3.54 -4.99 -5.12
CA VAL A 32 3.06 -5.71 -6.32
C VAL A 32 2.96 -4.84 -7.57
N GLY A 33 3.09 -3.53 -7.44
CA GLY A 33 3.11 -2.64 -8.60
C GLY A 33 3.11 -1.17 -8.23
N THR A 34 3.03 -0.31 -9.23
CA THR A 34 2.86 1.14 -9.04
C THR A 34 1.62 1.62 -9.76
N VAL A 35 0.89 2.52 -9.13
CA VAL A 35 -0.27 3.18 -9.74
C VAL A 35 0.13 4.61 -10.10
N ARG A 36 -0.24 5.06 -11.31
CA ARG A 36 0.05 6.42 -11.77
C ARG A 36 -1.01 7.37 -11.24
N ALA A 37 -0.59 8.53 -10.74
CA ALA A 37 -1.48 9.60 -10.30
C ALA A 37 -2.56 9.13 -9.29
N SER A 38 -2.17 8.36 -8.27
CA SER A 38 -3.09 7.87 -7.23
C SER A 38 -2.96 8.61 -5.91
N TRP A 39 -1.83 9.29 -5.67
CA TRP A 39 -1.59 10.01 -4.44
C TRP A 39 -1.55 11.53 -4.68
N HIS A 40 -2.33 12.29 -3.92
CA HIS A 40 -2.36 13.75 -4.04
C HIS A 40 -1.48 14.42 -2.99
N ASN A 41 -0.43 15.10 -3.45
CA ASN A 41 0.47 15.85 -2.59
C ASN A 41 -0.18 17.18 -2.18
N HIS A 42 -0.69 17.27 -0.95
CA HIS A 42 -1.35 18.47 -0.43
C HIS A 42 -0.42 19.70 -0.34
N ARG A 43 0.92 19.53 -0.38
CA ARG A 43 1.88 20.63 -0.35
C ARG A 43 2.16 21.22 -1.73
N THR A 44 2.15 20.38 -2.77
CA THR A 44 2.50 20.79 -4.14
C THR A 44 1.30 20.82 -5.09
N GLY A 45 0.17 20.22 -4.70
CA GLY A 45 -1.01 20.01 -5.55
C GLY A 45 -0.80 18.96 -6.65
N ALA A 46 0.37 18.31 -6.69
CA ALA A 46 0.70 17.34 -7.72
C ALA A 46 0.08 15.97 -7.42
N TRP A 47 -0.33 15.28 -8.48
CA TRP A 47 -0.62 13.85 -8.42
C TRP A 47 0.66 13.06 -8.63
N GLU A 48 0.97 12.19 -7.68
CA GLU A 48 2.16 11.37 -7.65
C GLU A 48 1.81 9.89 -7.82
N LYS A 49 2.84 9.07 -8.03
CA LYS A 49 2.66 7.62 -8.11
C LYS A 49 2.39 7.06 -6.72
N GLY A 50 1.46 6.12 -6.64
CA GLY A 50 1.33 5.22 -5.49
C GLY A 50 2.14 3.94 -5.71
N LEU A 51 2.64 3.35 -4.62
CA LEU A 51 3.15 1.98 -4.62
C LEU A 51 2.03 1.06 -4.14
N LEU A 52 1.58 0.12 -4.95
CA LEU A 52 0.58 -0.87 -4.56
C LEU A 52 1.24 -1.94 -3.70
N LEU A 53 0.77 -2.10 -2.47
CA LEU A 53 1.11 -3.21 -1.59
C LEU A 53 -0.12 -4.00 -1.20
N GLU A 54 0.06 -5.31 -1.01
CA GLU A 54 -1.00 -6.24 -0.62
C GLU A 54 -0.48 -7.24 0.39
N LEU A 55 -1.36 -7.74 1.25
CA LEU A 55 -1.06 -8.90 2.08
C LEU A 55 -1.42 -10.18 1.31
N PRO A 56 -0.47 -11.07 1.00
CA PRO A 56 -0.76 -12.31 0.27
C PRO A 56 -1.73 -13.21 1.05
N ALA A 57 -2.57 -13.96 0.32
CA ALA A 57 -3.56 -14.84 0.95
C ALA A 57 -2.94 -15.94 1.84
N ALA A 58 -1.68 -16.33 1.56
CA ALA A 58 -0.93 -17.28 2.38
C ALA A 58 -0.53 -16.72 3.75
N GLU A 59 -0.63 -15.41 3.95
CA GLU A 59 -0.24 -14.72 5.19
C GLU A 59 -1.46 -14.28 6.01
N LEU A 60 -2.69 -14.53 5.51
CA LEU A 60 -3.94 -14.35 6.26
C LEU A 60 -4.10 -15.53 7.24
N THR A 61 -3.54 -15.38 8.44
CA THR A 61 -3.60 -16.39 9.51
C THR A 61 -4.84 -16.22 10.37
#